data_AF-A0AAD8DSB5-F1
#
_entry.id   AF-A0AAD8DSB5-F1
#
_cell.length_a   1.000
_cell.length_b   1.000
_cell.length_c   1.000
_cell.angle_alpha   90.00
_cell.angle_beta   90.00
_cell.angle_gamma   90.00
#
_symmetry.space_group_name_H-M   'P 1'
#
loop_
_entity.id
_entity.type
_entity.pdbx_description
1 polymer ?
#
loop_
_entity_poly.entity_id
_entity_poly.type
_entity_poly.pdbx_seq_one_letter_code
_entity_poly.pdbx_strand_id
1 'polypeptide(L)'
;MDLDLKYGELAKDQDFVNNYENLKENLMEVQKVLDQLLPLKEQYDTLILPAQIELDLFLVFTLNSLHWIHLRIQGIDPTKHPIKDELQRIKAVMVKWQEVKDREKRPVVDVEAAKRFIKSGLYDPYKGSARPNKRIKFSDNDE
;
A
#
# COMPACT_ATOMS: atom_id res chain seq x y z
N MET A 1 -7.51 -4.96 -31.72
CA MET A 1 -8.66 -4.20 -32.27
C MET A 1 -8.13 -3.39 -33.44
N ASP A 2 -8.57 -3.63 -34.67
CA ASP A 2 -8.05 -2.92 -35.86
C ASP A 2 -9.02 -1.80 -36.23
N LEU A 3 -8.81 -0.64 -35.60
CA LEU A 3 -9.61 0.57 -35.82
C LEU A 3 -8.95 1.38 -36.95
N ASP A 4 -9.21 1.01 -38.19
CA ASP A 4 -8.85 1.82 -39.36
C ASP A 4 -9.93 2.91 -39.56
N LEU A 5 -9.77 4.03 -38.85
CA LEU A 5 -10.68 5.18 -38.98
C LEU A 5 -10.21 6.13 -40.08
N LYS A 6 -11.14 6.48 -40.96
CA LYS A 6 -10.94 7.56 -41.92
C LYS A 6 -11.31 8.89 -41.27
N TYR A 7 -10.30 9.70 -40.94
CA TYR A 7 -10.46 11.00 -40.27
C TYR A 7 -11.24 12.05 -41.08
N GLY A 8 -11.49 11.83 -42.38
CA GLY A 8 -12.33 12.69 -43.20
C GLY A 8 -11.90 14.15 -43.17
N GLU A 9 -12.83 15.06 -42.84
CA GLU A 9 -12.56 16.50 -42.73
C GLU A 9 -11.70 16.87 -41.52
N LEU A 10 -11.73 16.04 -40.46
CA LEU A 10 -10.93 16.20 -39.24
C LEU A 10 -9.46 15.82 -39.45
N ALA A 11 -9.11 15.20 -40.59
CA ALA A 11 -7.72 14.92 -40.94
C ALA A 11 -6.84 16.18 -41.02
N LYS A 12 -7.46 17.36 -41.15
CA LYS A 12 -6.77 18.65 -41.19
C LYS A 12 -6.36 19.15 -39.81
N ASP A 13 -6.99 18.64 -38.75
CA ASP A 13 -6.65 18.97 -37.37
C ASP A 13 -5.62 17.97 -36.85
N GLN A 14 -4.35 18.38 -36.92
CA GLN A 14 -3.23 17.53 -36.53
C GLN A 14 -3.25 17.20 -35.03
N ASP A 15 -3.70 18.13 -34.19
CA ASP A 15 -3.73 17.94 -32.73
C ASP A 15 -4.78 16.89 -32.37
N PHE A 16 -5.96 16.96 -33.00
CA PHE A 16 -7.00 15.96 -32.83
C PHE A 16 -6.54 14.56 -33.27
N VAL A 17 -5.98 14.45 -34.48
CA VAL A 17 -5.51 13.17 -35.03
C VAL A 17 -4.43 12.56 -34.15
N ASN A 18 -3.45 13.35 -33.72
CA ASN A 18 -2.37 12.87 -32.85
C ASN A 18 -2.91 12.37 -31.51
N ASN A 19 -3.82 13.13 -30.87
CA ASN A 19 -4.40 12.73 -29.58
C ASN A 19 -5.21 11.43 -29.69
N TYR A 20 -5.92 11.24 -30.80
CA TYR A 20 -6.70 10.04 -31.05
C TYR A 20 -5.81 8.82 -31.30
N GLU A 21 -4.79 8.93 -32.16
CA GLU A 21 -3.86 7.83 -32.41
C GLU A 21 -3.11 7.45 -31.12
N ASN A 22 -2.66 8.43 -30.34
CA ASN A 22 -2.08 8.19 -29.03
C ASN A 22 -3.05 7.43 -28.10
N LEU A 23 -4.33 7.81 -28.06
CA LEU A 23 -5.33 7.11 -27.27
C LEU A 23 -5.51 5.66 -27.75
N LYS A 24 -5.57 5.43 -29.06
CA LYS A 24 -5.68 4.11 -29.66
C LYS A 24 -4.48 3.22 -29.30
N GLU A 25 -3.26 3.72 -29.47
CA GLU A 25 -2.04 3.01 -29.11
C GLU A 25 -2.02 2.63 -27.62
N ASN A 26 -2.31 3.59 -26.74
CA ASN A 26 -2.39 3.34 -25.30
C ASN A 26 -3.45 2.28 -24.95
N LEU A 27 -4.62 2.31 -25.60
CA LEU A 27 -5.66 1.29 -25.38
C LEU A 27 -5.22 -0.09 -25.87
N MET A 28 -4.47 -0.17 -26.97
CA MET A 28 -3.89 -1.42 -27.46
C MET A 28 -2.86 -1.98 -26.48
N GLU A 29 -2.05 -1.14 -25.85
CA GLU A 29 -1.11 -1.56 -24.81
C GLU A 29 -1.85 -2.09 -23.57
N VAL A 30 -2.88 -1.39 -23.09
CA VAL A 30 -3.71 -1.85 -21.98
C VAL A 30 -4.37 -3.20 -22.32
N GLN A 31 -4.86 -3.37 -23.55
CA GLN A 31 -5.40 -4.64 -24.02
C GLN A 31 -4.36 -5.77 -23.94
N LYS A 32 -3.14 -5.55 -24.42
CA LYS A 32 -2.06 -6.56 -24.35
C LYS A 32 -1.76 -6.99 -22.92
N VAL A 33 -1.71 -6.04 -21.98
CA VAL A 33 -1.47 -6.33 -20.56
C VAL A 33 -2.64 -7.13 -19.98
N LEU A 34 -3.88 -6.76 -20.30
CA LEU A 34 -5.06 -7.49 -19.86
C LEU A 34 -5.11 -8.92 -20.42
N ASP A 35 -4.77 -9.11 -21.70
CA ASP A 35 -4.74 -10.44 -22.33
C ASP A 35 -3.72 -11.38 -21.65
N GLN A 36 -2.64 -10.83 -21.08
CA GLN A 36 -1.66 -11.59 -20.29
C GLN A 36 -2.14 -11.90 -18.86
N LEU A 37 -2.87 -10.98 -18.23
CA LEU A 37 -3.25 -11.09 -16.82
C LEU A 37 -4.61 -11.77 -16.60
N LEU A 38 -5.54 -11.68 -17.54
CA LEU A 38 -6.86 -12.31 -17.45
C LEU A 38 -6.80 -13.84 -17.28
N PRO A 39 -5.90 -14.59 -17.96
CA PRO A 39 -5.73 -16.02 -17.70
C PRO A 39 -5.34 -16.36 -16.26
N LEU A 40 -4.65 -15.46 -15.55
CA LEU A 40 -4.29 -15.68 -14.13
C LEU A 40 -5.51 -15.72 -13.22
N LYS A 41 -6.64 -15.14 -13.64
CA LYS A 41 -7.90 -15.23 -12.92
C LYS A 41 -8.43 -16.66 -12.87
N GLU A 42 -8.17 -17.48 -13.87
CA GLU A 42 -8.53 -18.92 -13.85
C GLU A 42 -7.71 -19.70 -12.84
N GLN A 43 -6.52 -19.20 -12.51
CA GLN A 43 -5.59 -19.78 -11.54
C GLN A 43 -5.70 -19.10 -10.17
N TYR A 44 -6.70 -18.25 -9.94
CA TYR A 44 -6.81 -17.41 -8.74
C TYR A 44 -6.69 -18.22 -7.44
N ASP A 45 -7.33 -19.37 -7.35
CA ASP A 45 -7.32 -20.24 -6.17
C ASP A 45 -5.94 -20.87 -5.88
N THR A 46 -5.05 -20.89 -6.88
CA THR A 46 -3.68 -21.41 -6.74
C THR A 46 -2.67 -20.34 -6.34
N LEU A 47 -3.05 -19.06 -6.40
CA LEU A 47 -2.18 -17.94 -6.07
C LEU A 47 -2.02 -17.78 -4.56
N ILE A 48 -0.85 -17.28 -4.14
CA ILE A 48 -0.63 -16.84 -2.76
C ILE A 48 -1.49 -15.61 -2.45
N LEU A 49 -1.93 -15.48 -1.19
CA LEU A 49 -2.79 -14.37 -0.75
C LEU A 49 -2.29 -12.97 -1.17
N PRO A 50 -0.99 -12.63 -1.10
CA PRO A 50 -0.50 -11.35 -1.60
C PRO A 50 -0.75 -11.12 -3.10
N ALA A 51 -0.54 -12.16 -3.91
CA ALA A 51 -0.75 -12.10 -5.36
C ALA A 51 -2.24 -12.00 -5.71
N GLN A 52 -3.11 -12.67 -4.95
CA GLN A 52 -4.57 -12.53 -5.08
C GLN A 52 -5.01 -11.08 -4.83
N ILE A 53 -4.55 -10.46 -3.74
CA ILE A 53 -4.87 -9.07 -3.40
C ILE A 53 -4.36 -8.10 -4.46
N GLU A 54 -3.13 -8.29 -4.95
CA GLU A 54 -2.56 -7.46 -6.01
C GLU A 54 -3.34 -7.59 -7.33
N LEU A 55 -3.76 -8.81 -7.70
CA LEU A 55 -4.58 -9.05 -8.89
C LEU A 55 -5.97 -8.41 -8.77
N ASP A 56 -6.65 -8.55 -7.63
CA ASP A 56 -7.95 -7.94 -7.39
C ASP A 56 -7.88 -6.41 -7.43
N LEU A 57 -6.88 -5.82 -6.77
CA LEU A 57 -6.65 -4.37 -6.80
C LEU A 57 -6.37 -3.88 -8.23
N PHE A 58 -5.57 -4.62 -8.99
CA PHE A 58 -5.28 -4.30 -10.38
C PHE A 58 -6.54 -4.33 -11.26
N LEU A 59 -7.34 -5.39 -11.17
CA LEU A 59 -8.55 -5.57 -11.98
C LEU A 59 -9.60 -4.49 -11.66
N VAL A 60 -9.85 -4.25 -10.37
CA VAL A 60 -10.83 -3.24 -9.94
C VAL A 60 -10.37 -1.84 -10.35
N PHE A 61 -9.09 -1.51 -10.17
CA PHE A 61 -8.56 -0.21 -10.59
C PHE A 61 -8.64 -0.02 -12.11
N THR A 62 -8.27 -1.04 -12.88
CA THR A 62 -8.29 -0.99 -14.35
C THR A 62 -9.71 -0.80 -14.87
N LEU A 63 -10.68 -1.56 -14.35
CA LEU A 63 -12.09 -1.46 -14.75
C LEU A 63 -12.65 -0.05 -14.48
N ASN A 64 -12.41 0.49 -13.29
CA ASN A 64 -12.88 1.83 -12.93
C ASN A 64 -12.18 2.92 -13.75
N SER A 65 -10.91 2.75 -14.09
CA SER A 65 -10.15 3.68 -14.93
C SER A 65 -10.62 3.65 -16.40
N LEU A 66 -10.92 2.47 -16.94
CA LEU A 66 -11.50 2.34 -18.28
C LEU A 66 -12.90 2.97 -18.34
N HIS A 67 -13.70 2.82 -17.28
CA HIS A 67 -14.98 3.50 -17.17
C HIS A 67 -14.83 5.03 -17.13
N TRP A 68 -13.83 5.54 -16.41
CA TRP A 68 -13.50 6.97 -16.42
C TRP A 68 -13.17 7.49 -17.82
N ILE A 69 -12.35 6.74 -18.58
CA ILE A 69 -12.01 7.07 -19.97
C ILE A 69 -13.27 7.05 -20.85
N HIS A 70 -14.14 6.06 -20.67
CA HIS A 70 -15.40 5.94 -21.42
C HIS A 70 -16.31 7.16 -21.20
N LEU A 71 -16.48 7.61 -19.96
CA LEU A 71 -17.26 8.81 -19.64
C LEU A 71 -16.68 10.05 -20.32
N ARG A 72 -15.34 10.20 -20.32
CA ARG A 72 -14.66 11.30 -20.98
C ARG A 72 -14.88 11.31 -22.50
N ILE A 73 -14.84 10.14 -23.15
CA ILE A 73 -15.10 10.00 -24.58
C ILE A 73 -16.55 10.38 -24.92
N GLN A 74 -17.50 10.09 -24.03
CA GLN A 74 -18.90 10.49 -24.16
C GLN A 74 -19.15 11.99 -23.86
N GLY A 75 -18.11 12.75 -23.49
CA GLY A 75 -18.24 14.16 -23.12
C GLY A 75 -18.85 14.37 -21.72
N ILE A 76 -18.99 13.31 -20.92
CA ILE A 76 -19.45 13.39 -19.54
C ILE A 76 -18.26 13.74 -18.64
N ASP A 77 -18.46 14.69 -17.73
CA ASP A 77 -17.45 15.03 -16.73
C ASP A 77 -17.39 13.97 -15.62
N PRO A 78 -16.33 13.13 -15.58
CA PRO A 78 -16.23 12.04 -14.61
C PRO A 78 -16.02 12.54 -13.18
N THR A 79 -15.64 13.81 -12.97
CA THR A 79 -15.44 14.36 -11.63
C THR A 79 -16.76 14.59 -10.87
N LYS A 80 -17.87 14.68 -11.61
CA LYS A 80 -19.23 14.78 -11.08
C LYS A 80 -19.92 13.42 -10.97
N HIS A 81 -19.26 12.36 -11.44
CA HIS A 81 -19.79 11.01 -11.45
C HIS A 81 -19.28 10.23 -10.21
N PRO A 82 -20.08 9.31 -9.62
CA PRO A 82 -19.69 8.52 -8.43
C PRO A 82 -18.40 7.72 -8.60
N ILE A 83 -17.97 7.48 -9.84
CA ILE A 83 -16.71 6.81 -10.18
C ILE A 83 -15.48 7.48 -9.52
N LYS A 84 -15.54 8.79 -9.27
CA LYS A 84 -14.47 9.50 -8.57
C LYS A 84 -14.27 8.96 -7.16
N ASP A 85 -15.36 8.75 -6.43
CA ASP A 85 -15.32 8.27 -5.06
C ASP A 85 -14.87 6.80 -5.02
N GLU A 86 -15.29 6.00 -6.02
CA GLU A 86 -14.82 4.63 -6.21
C GLU A 86 -13.29 4.56 -6.43
N LEU A 87 -12.73 5.43 -7.27
CA LEU A 87 -11.29 5.53 -7.46
C LEU A 87 -10.55 5.97 -6.19
N GLN A 88 -11.11 6.91 -5.41
CA GLN A 88 -10.52 7.28 -4.12
C GLN A 88 -10.55 6.11 -3.13
N ARG A 89 -11.64 5.34 -3.11
CA ARG A 89 -11.75 4.14 -2.28
C ARG A 89 -10.67 3.13 -2.63
N ILE A 90 -10.51 2.82 -3.92
CA ILE A 90 -9.48 1.87 -4.40
C ILE A 90 -8.09 2.36 -4.02
N LYS A 91 -7.80 3.66 -4.21
CA LYS A 91 -6.52 4.25 -3.82
C LYS A 91 -6.24 4.08 -2.32
N ALA A 92 -7.23 4.30 -1.46
CA ALA A 92 -7.09 4.09 -0.02
C ALA A 92 -6.75 2.62 0.31
N VAL A 93 -7.38 1.66 -0.37
CA VAL A 93 -7.07 0.23 -0.19
C VAL A 93 -5.65 -0.11 -0.68
N MET A 94 -5.22 0.45 -1.82
CA MET A 94 -3.85 0.26 -2.33
C MET A 94 -2.79 0.80 -1.36
N VAL A 95 -3.00 1.98 -0.77
CA VAL A 95 -2.11 2.54 0.25
C VAL A 95 -2.04 1.62 1.47
N LYS A 96 -3.20 1.13 1.94
CA LYS A 96 -3.25 0.18 3.06
C LYS A 96 -2.53 -1.14 2.74
N TRP A 97 -2.65 -1.65 1.52
CA TRP A 97 -1.90 -2.84 1.08
C TRP A 97 -0.39 -2.60 1.12
N GLN A 98 0.06 -1.43 0.63
CA GLN A 98 1.46 -1.04 0.66
C GLN A 98 1.98 -0.94 2.11
N GLU A 99 1.22 -0.37 3.04
CA GLU A 99 1.58 -0.32 4.46
C GLU A 99 1.76 -1.71 5.09
N VAL A 100 0.90 -2.67 4.71
CA VAL A 100 1.01 -4.06 5.17
C VAL A 100 2.29 -4.70 4.63
N LYS A 101 2.59 -4.50 3.33
CA LYS A 101 3.81 -5.00 2.69
C LYS A 101 5.08 -4.39 3.29
N ASP A 102 5.05 -3.11 3.65
CA ASP A 102 6.19 -2.42 4.24
C ASP A 102 6.36 -2.72 5.73
N ARG A 103 5.34 -3.23 6.41
CA ARG A 103 5.44 -3.69 7.80
C ARG A 103 6.46 -4.82 7.94
N GLU A 104 6.58 -5.69 6.96
CA GLU A 104 7.57 -6.78 6.96
C GLU A 104 9.01 -6.28 6.90
N LYS A 105 9.23 -5.10 6.32
CA LYS A 105 10.56 -4.48 6.17
C LYS A 105 10.96 -3.59 7.34
N ARG A 106 10.06 -3.37 8.31
CA ARG A 106 10.29 -2.45 9.42
C ARG A 106 11.30 -3.06 10.41
N PRO A 107 12.29 -2.29 10.90
CA PRO A 107 13.20 -2.78 11.92
C PRO A 107 12.43 -3.21 13.17
N VAL A 108 12.75 -4.40 13.67
CA VAL A 108 12.18 -4.94 14.91
C VAL A 108 13.05 -4.48 16.08
N VAL A 109 12.42 -4.00 17.15
CA VAL A 109 13.14 -3.64 18.37
C VAL A 109 13.64 -4.90 19.06
N ASP A 110 14.93 -4.93 19.42
CA ASP A 110 15.47 -5.97 20.29
C ASP A 110 14.91 -5.78 21.71
N VAL A 111 13.90 -6.60 22.02
CA VAL A 111 13.20 -6.59 23.30
C VAL A 111 14.14 -6.93 24.45
N GLU A 112 15.16 -7.76 24.22
CA GLU A 112 16.11 -8.13 25.26
C GLU A 112 17.05 -6.97 25.60
N ALA A 113 17.59 -6.30 24.58
CA ALA A 113 18.37 -5.08 24.78
C ALA A 113 17.55 -3.98 25.49
N ALA A 114 16.31 -3.77 25.06
CA ALA A 114 15.39 -2.82 25.71
C ALA A 114 15.16 -3.16 27.19
N LYS A 115 14.93 -4.44 27.53
CA LYS A 115 14.82 -4.89 28.93
C LYS A 115 16.07 -4.61 29.75
N ARG A 116 17.26 -4.78 29.17
CA ARG A 116 18.54 -4.47 29.84
C ARG A 116 18.66 -2.97 30.12
N PHE A 117 18.31 -2.11 29.16
CA PHE A 117 18.30 -0.66 29.36
C PHE A 117 17.32 -0.24 30.46
N ILE A 118 16.11 -0.80 30.47
CA ILE A 118 15.11 -0.50 31.52
C ILE A 118 15.60 -0.95 32.90
N LYS A 119 16.14 -2.18 33.02
CA LYS A 119 16.66 -2.69 34.29
C LYS A 119 17.82 -1.85 34.83
N SER A 120 18.73 -1.43 33.95
CA SER A 120 19.85 -0.55 34.31
C SER A 120 19.35 0.84 34.74
N GLY A 121 18.40 1.42 34.01
CA GLY A 121 17.83 2.73 34.34
C GLY A 121 17.00 2.76 35.63
N LEU A 122 16.37 1.64 36.01
CA LEU A 122 15.63 1.49 37.26
C LEU A 122 16.50 0.98 38.44
N TYR A 123 17.79 0.78 38.21
CA TYR A 123 18.70 0.30 39.25
C TYR A 123 19.00 1.41 40.25
N ASP A 124 18.51 1.24 41.48
CA ASP A 124 18.79 2.14 42.61
C ASP A 124 19.87 1.52 43.52
N PRO A 125 21.10 2.06 43.55
CA PRO A 125 22.18 1.52 44.36
C PRO A 125 21.90 1.61 45.88
N TYR A 126 20.96 2.46 46.31
CA TYR A 126 20.59 2.61 47.72
C TYR A 126 19.51 1.62 48.18
N LYS A 127 18.75 1.01 47.25
CA LYS A 127 17.82 -0.09 47.58
C LYS A 127 18.50 -1.46 47.66
N GLY A 128 19.54 -1.70 46.87
CA GLY A 128 20.31 -2.95 46.88
C GLY A 128 21.39 -3.03 47.98
N SER A 129 21.73 -1.91 48.61
CA SER A 129 22.80 -1.82 49.62
C SER A 129 22.28 -1.60 51.05
N ALA A 130 21.01 -1.90 51.34
CA ALA A 130 20.48 -1.95 52.69
C ALA A 130 21.27 -3.01 53.49
N ARG A 131 22.38 -2.58 54.10
CA ARG A 131 23.18 -3.39 55.01
C ARG A 131 22.24 -3.85 56.13
N PRO A 132 22.19 -5.15 56.48
CA PRO A 132 21.38 -5.58 57.59
C PRO A 132 21.86 -4.82 58.83
N ASN A 133 20.94 -4.09 59.48
CA ASN A 133 21.21 -3.29 60.68
C ASN A 133 21.91 -4.18 61.73
N LYS A 134 23.23 -4.08 61.85
CA LYS A 134 23.96 -4.69 62.97
C LYS A 134 23.62 -3.87 64.20
N ARG A 135 22.72 -4.40 65.05
CA ARG A 135 22.43 -3.84 66.38
C ARG A 135 23.76 -3.76 67.15
N ILE A 136 24.22 -2.55 67.43
CA ILE A 136 25.37 -2.32 68.32
C ILE A 136 24.90 -2.71 69.72
N LYS A 137 25.41 -3.82 70.26
CA LYS A 137 25.28 -4.13 71.69
C LYS A 137 26.39 -3.38 72.41
N PHE A 138 26.02 -2.42 73.26
CA PHE A 138 26.93 -1.89 74.25
C PHE A 138 27.07 -2.95 75.35
N SER A 139 28.30 -3.38 75.61
CA SER A 139 28.62 -4.17 76.79
C SER A 139 28.69 -3.22 77.97
N ASP A 140 27.69 -3.28 78.85
CA ASP A 140 27.80 -2.68 80.18
C ASP A 140 28.84 -3.48 80.95
N ASN A 141 29.95 -2.82 81.25
CA ASN A 141 31.01 -3.34 82.08
C ASN A 141 31.10 -2.37 83.26
N ASP A 142 30.40 -2.69 84.35
CA ASP A 142 30.61 -2.05 85.65
C ASP A 142 30.41 -3.12 86.75
N GLU A 143 31.55 -3.40 87.41
CA GLU A 143 31.82 -3.93 88.77
C GLU A 143 31.08 -5.16 89.31
#